data_AF-A0A931RC95-F1
#
_entry.id   AF-A0A931RC95-F1
#
_cell.length_a   1.000
_cell.length_b   1.000
_cell.length_c   1.000
_cell.angle_alpha   90.00
_cell.angle_beta   90.00
_cell.angle_gamma   90.00
#
_symmetry.space_group_name_H-M   'P 1'
#
loop_
_entity.id
_entity.type
_entity.pdbx_description
1 polymer ?
#
loop_
_entity_poly.entity_id
_entity_poly.type
_entity_poly.pdbx_seq_one_letter_code
_entity_poly.pdbx_strand_id
1 'polypeptide(L)'
;MNLGIFAFTATTIIFTGLAILLYLVMRLRKPRSAELPKRYWRIIWVVMLGGLVYTAIAERFALAWRAWAYNPERTFHTIFLGAEVENYLFIALVSLVVSLATLLYARREDRKRQ
;
A
#
# COMPACT_ATOMS: atom_id res chain seq x y z
N MET A 1 -13.66 -11.95 24.23
CA MET A 1 -12.32 -11.61 23.70
C MET A 1 -12.49 -10.68 22.51
N ASN A 2 -12.11 -9.41 22.66
CA ASN A 2 -12.29 -8.29 21.70
C ASN A 2 -11.38 -8.37 20.45
N LEU A 3 -10.96 -9.57 20.02
CA LEU A 3 -10.07 -9.74 18.87
C LEU A 3 -10.72 -9.29 17.55
N GLY A 4 -12.04 -9.44 17.43
CA GLY A 4 -12.78 -8.98 16.25
C GLY A 4 -12.97 -7.46 16.17
N ILE A 5 -12.76 -6.72 17.27
CA ILE A 5 -12.99 -5.26 17.32
C ILE A 5 -11.82 -4.52 16.66
N PHE A 6 -10.59 -4.94 16.93
CA PHE A 6 -9.39 -4.34 16.35
C PHE A 6 -8.90 -5.06 15.10
N ALA A 7 -9.64 -6.06 14.60
CA ALA A 7 -9.19 -6.89 13.49
C ALA A 7 -8.83 -6.06 12.24
N PHE A 8 -9.63 -5.04 11.91
CA PHE A 8 -9.38 -4.15 10.76
C PHE A 8 -8.09 -3.34 10.96
N THR A 9 -7.98 -2.58 12.04
CA THR A 9 -6.78 -1.79 12.38
C THR A 9 -5.55 -2.68 12.51
N ALA A 10 -5.69 -3.86 13.11
CA ALA A 10 -4.62 -4.84 13.24
C ALA A 10 -4.18 -5.36 11.88
N THR A 11 -5.11 -5.68 10.97
CA THR A 11 -4.76 -6.05 9.59
C THR A 11 -4.06 -4.91 8.87
N THR A 12 -4.56 -3.66 8.99
CA THR A 12 -3.89 -2.49 8.41
C THR A 12 -2.47 -2.37 8.93
N ILE A 13 -2.26 -2.44 10.25
CA ILE A 13 -0.93 -2.35 10.86
C ILE A 13 -0.03 -3.51 10.45
N ILE A 14 -0.55 -4.74 10.38
CA ILE A 14 0.23 -5.92 9.98
C ILE A 14 0.67 -5.78 8.54
N PHE A 15 -0.25 -5.51 7.61
CA PHE A 15 0.10 -5.40 6.20
C PHE A 15 0.94 -4.17 5.90
N THR A 16 0.64 -3.03 6.52
CA THR A 16 1.43 -1.81 6.39
C THR A 16 2.82 -1.95 7.02
N GLY A 17 2.88 -2.53 8.23
CA GLY A 17 4.11 -2.81 8.94
C GLY A 17 4.97 -3.83 8.23
N LEU A 18 4.37 -4.90 7.69
CA LEU A 18 5.04 -5.87 6.83
C LEU A 18 5.55 -5.21 5.56
N ALA A 19 4.77 -4.31 4.95
CA ALA A 19 5.17 -3.57 3.78
C ALA A 19 6.43 -2.72 4.09
N ILE A 20 6.40 -1.95 5.17
CA ILE A 20 7.55 -1.14 5.63
C ILE A 20 8.75 -2.02 5.97
N LEU A 21 8.53 -3.15 6.66
CA LEU A 21 9.59 -4.11 7.00
C LEU A 21 10.25 -4.67 5.75
N LEU A 22 9.46 -5.08 4.75
CA LEU A 22 9.96 -5.54 3.46
C LEU A 22 10.75 -4.44 2.76
N TYR A 23 10.25 -3.20 2.75
CA TYR A 23 10.98 -2.05 2.22
C TYR A 23 12.34 -1.87 2.90
N LEU A 24 12.39 -1.92 4.23
CA LEU A 24 13.62 -1.76 5.02
C LEU A 24 14.59 -2.91 4.77
N VAL A 25 14.13 -4.16 4.80
CA VAL A 25 14.95 -5.34 4.50
C VAL A 25 15.52 -5.25 3.09
N MET A 26 14.71 -4.85 2.11
CA MET A 26 15.16 -4.63 0.74
C MET A 26 16.19 -3.51 0.65
N ARG A 27 16.03 -2.42 1.41
CA ARG A 27 16.98 -1.31 1.46
C ARG A 27 18.31 -1.71 2.12
N LEU A 28 18.26 -2.49 3.20
CA LEU A 28 19.45 -2.95 3.94
C LEU A 28 20.23 -4.03 3.19
N ARG A 29 19.56 -4.91 2.45
CA ARG A 29 20.21 -5.97 1.65
C ARG A 29 20.73 -5.49 0.29
N LYS A 30 20.54 -4.23 -0.10
CA LYS A 30 20.98 -3.73 -1.41
C LYS A 30 22.50 -3.46 -1.42
N PRO A 31 23.29 -4.09 -2.31
CA PRO A 31 24.60 -3.58 -2.66
C PRO A 31 24.45 -2.24 -3.40
N ARG A 32 25.43 -1.33 -3.24
CA ARG A 32 25.43 0.06 -3.75
C ARG A 32 25.13 0.22 -5.25
N SER A 33 25.24 -0.86 -6.05
CA SER A 33 24.91 -0.89 -7.49
C SER A 33 23.44 -1.18 -7.83
N ALA A 34 22.60 -1.42 -6.82
CA ALA A 34 21.18 -1.77 -6.99
C ALA A 34 20.23 -0.58 -6.86
N GLU A 35 20.72 0.66 -6.95
CA GLU A 35 19.87 1.85 -6.99
C GLU A 35 18.88 1.75 -8.16
N LEU A 36 17.61 2.05 -7.89
CA LEU A 36 16.57 2.05 -8.91
C LEU A 36 16.76 3.31 -9.78
N PRO A 37 16.90 3.17 -11.10
CA PRO A 37 16.86 4.31 -12.01
C PRO A 37 15.70 5.26 -11.70
N LYS A 38 15.93 6.58 -11.80
CA LYS A 38 14.90 7.62 -11.59
C LYS A 38 13.60 7.36 -12.37
N ARG A 39 13.69 6.69 -13.52
CA ARG A 39 12.52 6.27 -14.32
C ARG A 39 11.56 5.35 -13.56
N TYR A 40 12.07 4.44 -12.74
CA TYR A 40 11.22 3.53 -11.96
C TYR A 40 10.51 4.23 -10.81
N TRP A 41 11.11 5.26 -10.22
CA TRP A 41 10.42 6.10 -9.25
C TRP A 41 9.19 6.78 -9.85
N ARG A 42 9.27 7.25 -11.10
CA ARG A 42 8.09 7.77 -11.82
C ARG A 42 6.98 6.73 -11.92
N ILE A 43 7.31 5.48 -12.24
CA ILE A 43 6.33 4.39 -12.33
C ILE A 43 5.71 4.11 -10.96
N ILE A 44 6.53 4.02 -9.91
CA ILE A 44 6.06 3.84 -8.52
C ILE A 44 5.08 4.95 -8.14
N TRP A 45 5.41 6.21 -8.44
CA TRP A 45 4.51 7.34 -8.17
C TRP A 45 3.19 7.24 -8.93
N VAL A 46 3.23 6.88 -10.22
CA VAL A 46 2.01 6.70 -11.03
C VAL A 46 1.14 5.58 -10.46
N VAL A 47 1.72 4.44 -10.11
CA VAL A 47 0.98 3.31 -9.52
C VAL A 47 0.39 3.71 -8.17
N MET A 48 1.16 4.39 -7.33
CA MET A 48 0.71 4.83 -6.01
C MET A 48 -0.43 5.86 -6.11
N LEU A 49 -0.28 6.90 -6.93
CA LEU A 49 -1.33 7.90 -7.15
C LEU A 49 -2.57 7.28 -7.80
N GLY A 50 -2.37 6.40 -8.78
CA GLY A 50 -3.47 5.66 -9.42
C GLY A 50 -4.23 4.80 -8.43
N GLY A 51 -3.53 4.10 -7.52
CA GLY A 51 -4.12 3.32 -6.44
C GLY A 51 -4.92 4.19 -5.47
N LEU A 52 -4.41 5.37 -5.10
CA LEU A 52 -5.13 6.33 -4.24
C LEU A 52 -6.42 6.83 -4.89
N VAL A 53 -6.37 7.23 -6.16
CA VAL A 53 -7.55 7.68 -6.91
C VAL A 53 -8.56 6.56 -7.05
N TYR A 54 -8.11 5.36 -7.42
CA TYR A 54 -8.96 4.18 -7.50
C TYR A 54 -9.66 3.90 -6.17
N THR A 55 -8.92 3.98 -5.05
CA THR A 55 -9.47 3.75 -3.70
C THR A 55 -10.56 4.76 -3.38
N ALA A 56 -10.33 6.06 -3.63
CA ALA A 56 -11.35 7.09 -3.40
C ALA A 56 -12.65 6.78 -4.17
N ILE A 57 -12.53 6.38 -5.44
CA ILE A 57 -13.67 6.05 -6.30
C ILE A 57 -14.37 4.80 -5.80
N ALA A 58 -13.63 3.70 -5.61
CA ALA A 58 -14.16 2.40 -5.21
C ALA A 58 -14.87 2.47 -3.85
N GLU A 59 -14.25 3.12 -2.87
CA GLU A 59 -14.83 3.34 -1.54
C GLU A 59 -16.11 4.15 -1.60
N ARG A 60 -16.12 5.25 -2.35
CA ARG A 60 -17.32 6.07 -2.52
C ARG A 60 -18.48 5.28 -3.12
N PHE A 61 -18.22 4.44 -4.12
CA PHE A 61 -19.26 3.58 -4.71
C PHE A 61 -19.73 2.49 -3.73
N ALA A 62 -18.80 1.84 -3.02
CA ALA A 62 -19.12 0.79 -2.05
C ALA A 62 -20.01 1.33 -0.92
N LEU A 63 -19.72 2.52 -0.41
CA LEU A 63 -20.51 3.19 0.63
C LEU A 63 -21.86 3.65 0.09
N ALA A 64 -21.90 4.21 -1.13
CA ALA A 64 -23.15 4.61 -1.77
C ALA A 64 -24.11 3.44 -1.99
N TRP A 65 -23.57 2.27 -2.37
CA TRP A 65 -24.33 1.03 -2.50
C TRP A 65 -24.62 0.33 -1.18
N ARG A 66 -24.17 0.88 -0.04
CA ARG A 66 -24.30 0.27 1.29
C ARG A 66 -23.75 -1.17 1.32
N ALA A 67 -22.72 -1.44 0.52
CA ALA A 67 -22.05 -2.74 0.52
C ALA A 67 -21.41 -3.02 1.89
N TRP A 68 -20.97 -1.96 2.57
CA TRP A 68 -20.52 -1.97 3.96
C TRP A 68 -20.52 -0.54 4.53
N ALA A 69 -20.18 -0.38 5.81
CA ALA A 69 -20.06 0.92 6.47
C ALA A 69 -18.88 0.93 7.45
N TYR A 70 -18.22 2.07 7.59
CA TYR A 70 -17.16 2.27 8.58
C TYR A 70 -17.72 2.18 10.00
N ASN A 71 -16.98 1.50 10.88
CA ASN A 71 -17.27 1.53 12.31
C ASN A 71 -16.36 2.59 12.98
N PRO A 72 -16.92 3.71 13.46
CA PRO A 72 -16.15 4.83 14.01
C PRO A 72 -15.34 4.45 15.26
N GLU A 73 -15.72 3.38 15.97
CA GLU A 73 -15.00 2.91 17.16
C GLU A 73 -13.72 2.12 16.80
N ARG A 74 -13.55 1.75 15.52
CA ARG A 74 -12.50 0.84 15.05
C ARG A 74 -11.52 1.50 14.08
N THR A 75 -11.78 2.75 13.73
CA THR A 75 -11.03 3.48 12.72
C THR A 75 -10.63 4.85 13.27
N PHE A 76 -9.74 5.56 12.58
CA PHE A 76 -9.42 6.94 12.96
C PHE A 76 -10.59 7.93 12.75
N HIS A 77 -11.73 7.45 12.24
CA HIS A 77 -12.95 8.21 11.99
C HIS A 77 -12.73 9.54 11.24
N THR A 78 -11.67 9.60 10.44
CA THR A 78 -11.27 10.79 9.68
C THR A 78 -11.50 10.49 8.21
N ILE A 79 -12.48 11.16 7.61
CA ILE A 79 -12.88 10.95 6.21
C ILE A 79 -12.21 11.99 5.32
N PHE A 80 -11.62 11.53 4.23
CA PHE A 80 -11.03 12.37 3.18
C PHE A 80 -11.49 11.87 1.81
N LEU A 81 -12.01 12.76 0.97
CA LEU A 81 -12.50 12.44 -0.40
C LEU A 81 -13.45 11.21 -0.49
N GLY A 82 -14.24 10.96 0.56
CA GLY A 82 -15.24 9.89 0.57
C GLY A 82 -14.76 8.51 1.08
N ALA A 83 -13.54 8.41 1.58
CA ALA A 83 -13.04 7.23 2.28
C ALA A 83 -12.26 7.62 3.54
N GLU A 84 -11.98 6.69 4.44
CA GLU A 84 -11.17 7.00 5.62
C GLU A 84 -9.67 7.15 5.29
N VAL A 85 -9.02 8.08 5.99
CA VAL A 85 -7.57 8.38 5.83
C VAL A 85 -6.70 7.14 5.99
N GLU A 86 -7.07 6.22 6.89
CA GLU A 86 -6.37 4.96 7.11
C GLU A 86 -6.26 4.13 5.82
N ASN A 87 -7.32 4.11 5.01
CA ASN A 87 -7.40 3.32 3.79
C ASN A 87 -6.48 3.87 2.70
N TYR A 88 -6.35 5.20 2.61
CA TYR A 88 -5.37 5.83 1.72
C TYR A 88 -3.93 5.53 2.14
N LEU A 89 -3.66 5.59 3.45
CA LEU A 89 -2.33 5.33 3.99
C LEU A 89 -1.91 3.87 3.73
N PHE A 90 -2.86 2.94 3.94
CA PHE A 90 -2.71 1.53 3.61
C PHE A 90 -2.35 1.35 2.12
N ILE A 91 -3.15 1.91 1.22
CA ILE A 91 -2.95 1.74 -0.22
C ILE A 91 -1.67 2.39 -0.70
N ALA A 92 -1.29 3.56 -0.19
CA ALA A 92 -0.02 4.19 -0.53
C ALA A 92 1.17 3.27 -0.19
N LEU A 93 1.18 2.71 1.02
CA LEU A 93 2.28 1.90 1.53
C LEU A 93 2.33 0.53 0.85
N VAL A 94 1.18 -0.11 0.65
CA VAL A 94 1.10 -1.38 -0.10
C VAL A 94 1.53 -1.18 -1.55
N SER A 95 1.02 -0.13 -2.23
CA SER A 95 1.39 0.16 -3.62
C SER A 95 2.89 0.42 -3.78
N LEU A 96 3.49 1.16 -2.85
CA LEU A 96 4.93 1.41 -2.82
C LEU A 96 5.70 0.09 -2.74
N VAL A 97 5.32 -0.78 -1.83
CA VAL A 97 6.07 -2.00 -1.53
C VAL A 97 5.89 -3.06 -2.61
N VAL A 98 4.67 -3.24 -3.11
CA VAL A 98 4.41 -4.12 -4.25
C VAL A 98 5.17 -3.63 -5.47
N SER A 99 5.15 -2.33 -5.77
CA SER A 99 5.90 -1.78 -6.90
C SER A 99 7.40 -2.01 -6.78
N LEU A 100 7.97 -1.78 -5.58
CA LEU A 100 9.39 -2.03 -5.31
C LEU A 100 9.74 -3.52 -5.42
N ALA A 101 8.91 -4.40 -4.87
CA ALA A 101 9.09 -5.84 -4.92
C ALA A 101 9.10 -6.35 -6.37
N THR A 102 8.09 -5.95 -7.14
CA THR A 102 7.94 -6.32 -8.55
C THR A 102 9.10 -5.83 -9.39
N LEU A 103 9.51 -4.56 -9.24
CA LEU A 103 10.62 -3.99 -9.99
C LEU A 103 11.97 -4.65 -9.64
N LEU A 104 12.18 -4.98 -8.37
CA LEU A 104 13.40 -5.68 -7.95
C LEU A 104 13.43 -7.11 -8.47
N TYR A 105 12.29 -7.80 -8.49
CA TYR A 105 12.17 -9.12 -9.09
C TYR A 105 12.41 -9.09 -10.60
N ALA A 106 11.72 -8.20 -11.33
CA ALA A 106 11.88 -8.04 -12.77
C ALA A 106 13.35 -7.77 -13.15
N ARG A 107 14.01 -6.88 -12.41
CA ARG A 107 15.43 -6.55 -12.67
C ARG A 107 16.39 -7.69 -12.35
N ARG A 108 16.07 -8.55 -11.38
CA ARG A 108 16.84 -9.78 -11.11
C ARG A 108 16.68 -10.78 -12.24
N GLU A 109 15.46 -10.89 -12.77
CA GLU A 109 15.15 -11.79 -13.89
C GLU A 109 15.82 -11.33 -15.19
N ASP A 110 15.78 -10.03 -15.51
CA ASP A 110 16.48 -9.46 -16.67
C ASP A 110 17.99 -9.74 -16.64
N ARG A 111 18.63 -9.65 -15.46
CA ARG A 111 20.06 -9.94 -15.29
C ARG A 111 20.43 -11.42 -15.44
N LYS A 112 19.48 -12.35 -15.25
CA LYS A 112 19.72 -13.78 -15.45
C LYS A 112 19.62 -14.21 -16.91
N ARG A 113 18.93 -13.41 -17.72
CA ARG A 113 18.68 -13.68 -19.14
C ARG A 113 19.72 -13.05 -20.07
N GLN A 114 20.57 -12.17 -19.53
CA GLN A 114 21.76 -11.61 -20.19
C GLN A 114 22.98 -12.46 -19.83
#